data_AF-A0A8S3EEM6-F1
#
_entry.id   AF-A0A8S3EEM6-F1
#
_cell.length_a   1.000
_cell.length_b   1.000
_cell.length_c   1.000
_cell.angle_alpha   90.00
_cell.angle_beta   90.00
_cell.angle_gamma   90.00
#
_symmetry.space_group_name_H-M   'P 1'
#
loop_
_entity.id
_entity.type
_entity.pdbx_description
1 polymer ?
#
loop_
_entity_poly.entity_id
_entity_poly.type
_entity_poly.pdbx_seq_one_letter_code
_entity_poly.pdbx_strand_id
1 'polypeptide(L)' 'MQIFIQDQIRKLIAFRGNCNEDISQWLYNTETVFDSVQLQTSNKFLVVQSYLIGTASVWFDFHKSDIHDWDTF' A
#
# COMPACT_ATOMS: atom_id res chain seq x y z
N MET A 1 -19.14 5.82 -10.22
CA MET A 1 -18.09 4.76 -10.21
C MET A 1 -16.91 5.11 -9.29
N GLN A 2 -16.52 6.38 -9.18
CA GLN A 2 -15.38 6.82 -8.36
C GLN A 2 -15.55 6.67 -6.84
N ILE A 3 -16.80 6.71 -6.33
CA ILE A 3 -17.13 6.62 -4.89
C ILE A 3 -16.79 5.23 -4.33
N PHE A 4 -17.13 4.15 -5.06
CA PHE A 4 -16.86 2.78 -4.62
C PHE A 4 -15.37 2.48 -4.45
N ILE A 5 -14.53 2.97 -5.38
CA ILE A 5 -13.07 2.78 -5.33
C ILE A 5 -12.49 3.47 -4.08
N GLN A 6 -12.91 4.71 -3.82
CA GLN A 6 -12.46 5.44 -2.64
C GLN A 6 -12.90 4.77 -1.33
N ASP A 7 -14.11 4.22 -1.28
CA ASP A 7 -14.63 3.54 -0.09
C ASP A 7 -13.90 2.23 0.21
N GLN A 8 -13.46 1.46 -0.80
CA GLN A 8 -12.63 0.27 -0.56
C GLN A 8 -11.23 0.65 -0.11
N ILE A 9 -10.61 1.65 -0.75
CA ILE A 9 -9.25 2.11 -0.38
C ILE A 9 -9.22 2.64 1.05
N ARG A 10 -10.28 3.32 1.52
CA ARG A 10 -10.40 3.81 2.90
C ARG A 10 -10.41 2.72 3.98
N LYS A 11 -10.61 1.46 3.61
CA LYS A 11 -10.57 0.33 4.55
C LYS A 11 -9.15 -0.15 4.83
N LEU A 12 -8.15 0.34 4.08
CA LEU A 12 -6.76 -0.01 4.31
C LEU A 12 -6.31 0.49 5.68
N ILE A 13 -5.51 -0.35 6.33
CA ILE A 13 -4.90 -0.04 7.62
C ILE A 13 -3.52 0.54 7.34
N ALA A 14 -3.15 1.59 8.07
CA ALA A 14 -1.82 2.16 7.94
C ALA A 14 -0.75 1.22 8.53
N PHE A 15 0.43 1.16 7.91
CA PHE A 15 1.54 0.31 8.35
C PHE A 15 2.71 1.17 8.83
N ARG A 16 3.16 0.95 10.07
CA ARG A 16 4.28 1.72 10.67
C ARG A 16 5.65 1.08 10.43
N GLY A 17 5.70 -0.23 10.20
CA GLY A 17 6.95 -0.99 10.14
C GLY A 17 7.51 -1.31 11.52
N ASN A 18 6.65 -1.47 12.53
CA ASN A 18 7.06 -1.91 13.86
C ASN A 18 7.14 -3.44 13.94
N CYS A 19 7.94 -3.98 14.86
CA CYS A 19 8.11 -5.43 15.04
C CYS A 19 6.84 -6.19 15.44
N ASN A 20 5.80 -5.50 15.89
CA ASN A 20 4.52 -6.09 16.29
C ASN A 20 3.49 -6.10 15.15
N GLU A 21 3.81 -5.52 13.99
CA GLU A 21 2.94 -5.53 12.81
C GLU A 21 3.34 -6.68 11.88
N ASP A 22 2.36 -7.42 11.39
CA ASP A 22 2.59 -8.47 10.41
C ASP A 22 2.54 -7.88 9.00
N ILE A 23 3.72 -7.75 8.39
CA ILE A 23 3.87 -7.24 7.02
C ILE A 23 3.17 -8.12 5.99
N SER A 24 3.17 -9.44 6.17
CA SER A 24 2.58 -10.38 5.21
C SER A 24 1.06 -10.25 5.22
N GLN A 25 0.48 -10.16 6.42
CA GLN A 25 -0.96 -9.96 6.57
C GLN A 25 -1.40 -8.57 6.07
N TRP A 26 -0.60 -7.53 6.32
CA TRP A 26 -0.87 -6.18 5.81
C TRP A 26 -0.84 -6.12 4.28
N LEU A 27 0.18 -6.73 3.67
CA LEU A 27 0.33 -6.77 2.21
C LEU A 27 -0.83 -7.54 1.56
N TYR A 28 -1.16 -8.73 2.07
CA TYR A 28 -2.28 -9.53 1.60
C TYR A 28 -3.61 -8.75 1.61
N ASN A 29 -3.90 -8.04 2.71
CA ASN A 29 -5.11 -7.24 2.82
C ASN A 29 -5.11 -6.07 1.82
N THR A 30 -3.94 -5.46 1.61
CA THR A 30 -3.76 -4.34 0.68
C THR A 30 -3.98 -4.78 -0.77
N GLU A 31 -3.38 -5.91 -1.16
CA GLU A 31 -3.54 -6.51 -2.48
C GLU A 31 -4.99 -6.92 -2.75
N THR A 32 -5.64 -7.53 -1.76
CA THR A 32 -7.07 -7.91 -1.87
C THR A 32 -7.94 -6.69 -2.18
N VAL A 33 -7.68 -5.55 -1.54
CA VAL A 33 -8.40 -4.30 -1.83
C VAL A 33 -8.08 -3.80 -3.23
N PHE A 34 -6.79 -3.78 -3.62
CA PHE A 34 -6.36 -3.31 -4.95
C PHE A 34 -6.97 -4.15 -6.08
N ASP A 35 -7.01 -5.46 -5.93
CA ASP A 35 -7.57 -6.37 -6.92
C ASP A 35 -9.10 -6.22 -6.99
N SER A 36 -9.77 -6.00 -5.86
CA SER A 36 -11.23 -5.79 -5.82
C SER A 36 -11.69 -4.55 -6.59
N VAL A 37 -10.81 -3.55 -6.72
CA VAL A 37 -11.08 -2.30 -7.47
C VAL A 37 -10.32 -2.22 -8.79
N GLN A 38 -9.60 -3.29 -9.17
CA GLN A 38 -8.73 -3.34 -10.35
C GLN A 38 -7.78 -2.14 -10.44
N LEU A 39 -7.12 -1.82 -9.32
CA LEU A 39 -6.26 -0.65 -9.23
C LEU A 39 -5.03 -0.81 -10.13
N GLN A 40 -4.83 0.16 -11.04
CA GLN A 40 -3.64 0.20 -11.88
C GLN A 40 -2.37 0.32 -11.05
N THR A 41 -1.29 -0.32 -11.48
CA THR A 41 0.01 -0.36 -10.78
C THR A 41 0.52 1.03 -10.40
N SER A 42 0.42 2.02 -11.28
CA SER A 42 0.81 3.41 -10.99
C SER A 42 0.05 4.03 -9.80
N ASN A 43 -1.22 3.65 -9.62
CA ASN A 43 -2.05 4.11 -8.52
C ASN A 43 -1.83 3.29 -7.24
N LYS A 44 -1.40 2.02 -7.33
CA LYS A 44 -1.07 1.18 -6.16
C LYS A 44 -0.01 1.87 -5.29
N PHE A 45 1.04 2.41 -5.90
CA PHE A 45 2.11 3.11 -5.19
C PHE A 45 1.67 4.40 -4.49
N LEU A 46 0.87 5.22 -5.17
CA LEU A 46 0.33 6.44 -4.57
C LEU A 46 -0.53 6.13 -3.34
N VAL A 47 -1.32 5.05 -3.43
CA VAL A 47 -2.14 4.59 -2.31
C VAL A 47 -1.23 4.06 -1.19
N VAL A 48 -0.34 3.11 -1.47
CA VAL A 48 0.59 2.57 -0.45
C VAL A 48 1.34 3.68 0.27
N GLN A 49 1.94 4.62 -0.45
CA GLN A 49 2.68 5.73 0.16
C GLN A 49 1.83 6.51 1.17
N SER A 50 0.53 6.65 0.92
CA SER A 50 -0.40 7.35 1.83
C SER A 50 -0.77 6.53 3.08
N TYR A 51 -0.58 5.21 3.06
CA TYR A 51 -0.83 4.30 4.18
C TYR A 51 0.44 3.81 4.88
N LEU A 52 1.62 4.09 4.33
CA LEU A 52 2.89 3.92 5.04
C LEU A 52 3.09 5.11 5.98
N ILE A 53 3.39 4.81 7.24
CA ILE A 53 3.65 5.80 8.27
C ILE A 53 4.89 5.40 9.08
N GLY A 54 5.42 6.29 9.91
CA GLY A 54 6.57 5.98 10.77
C GLY A 54 7.78 5.44 10.00
N THR A 55 8.37 4.35 10.50
CA THR A 55 9.58 3.72 9.92
C THR A 55 9.35 3.23 8.49
N ALA A 56 8.17 2.72 8.19
CA ALA A 56 7.85 2.21 6.85
C ALA A 56 7.79 3.33 5.81
N SER A 57 7.25 4.50 6.17
CA SER A 57 7.26 5.68 5.29
C SER A 57 8.69 6.13 5.00
N VAL A 58 9.55 6.16 6.02
CA VAL A 58 10.95 6.54 5.86
C VAL A 58 11.68 5.54 4.96
N TRP A 59 11.51 4.24 5.20
CA TRP A 59 12.08 3.19 4.37
C TRP A 59 11.65 3.34 2.90
N PHE A 60 10.36 3.55 2.66
CA PHE A 60 9.83 3.71 1.31
C PHE A 60 10.42 4.93 0.61
N ASP A 61 10.53 6.07 1.30
CA ASP A 61 11.14 7.27 0.71
C ASP A 61 12.61 7.07 0.31
N PHE A 62 13.35 6.24 1.03
CA PHE A 62 14.73 5.88 0.69
C PHE A 62 14.85 4.91 -0.49
N HIS A 63 13.90 3.97 -0.64
CA HIS A 63 14.02 2.87 -1.60
C HIS A 63 13.11 3.04 -2.83
N LYS A 64 12.19 4.00 -2.85
CA LYS A 64 11.22 4.18 -3.95
C LYS A 64 11.83 4.40 -5.33
N SER A 65 13.10 4.83 -5.43
CA SER A 65 13.81 4.92 -6.71
C SER A 65 14.12 3.55 -7.33
N ASP A 66 14.24 2.53 -6.48
CA ASP A 66 14.66 1.18 -6.84
C ASP A 66 13.44 0.26 -7.08
N ILE A 67 12.24 0.75 -6.77
CA ILE A 67 10.97 0.05 -6.91
C ILE A 67 10.34 0.48 -8.24
N HIS A 68 10.28 -0.43 -9.20
CA HIS A 68 9.85 -0.14 -10.57
C HIS A 68 8.45 -0.67 -10.89
N ASP A 69 8.01 -1.69 -10.18
CA ASP A 69 6.71 -2.33 -10.31
C ASP A 69 6.27 -2.94 -8.98
N TRP A 70 5.01 -3.37 -8.92
CA TRP A 70 4.41 -3.90 -7.70
C TRP A 70 5.07 -5.20 -7.23
N ASP A 71 5.70 -5.96 -8.13
CA ASP A 71 6.36 -7.22 -7.78
C ASP A 71 7.76 -6.97 -7.17
N THR A 72 8.39 -5.84 -7.50
CA THR A 72 9.65 -5.36 -6.88
C THR A 72 9.46 -4.63 -5.55
N PHE A 73 8.22 -4.25 -5.21
CA PHE A 73 7.85 -3.65 -3.93
C PHE A 73 7.75 -4.72 -2.83
#